data_AF-A0A817DJ46-F1
#
_entry.id   AF-A0A817DJ46-F1
#
_cell.length_a   1.000
_cell.length_b   1.000
_cell.length_c   1.000
_cell.angle_alpha   90.00
_cell.angle_beta   90.00
_cell.angle_gamma   90.00
#
_symmetry.space_group_name_H-M   'P 1'
#
loop_
_entity.id
_entity.type
_entity.pdbx_description
1 polymer ?
#
loop_
_entity_poly.entity_id
_entity_poly.type
_entity_poly.pdbx_seq_one_letter_code
_entity_poly.pdbx_strand_id
1 'polypeptide(L)'
;MKTIVISIAIFVIALLTPSTAQVEIPKCIQNMIDSMHATPRWSPYTSIDSYVYRGKLTYLAASSCCDRMNPLFDGECNRICAPSGGFIGIGDGKCKDFGETAKLLGNIWVAPRGK
;
A
#
# COMPACT_ATOMS: atom_id res chain seq x y z
N MET A 1 -57.90 31.68 -22.60
CA MET A 1 -56.96 30.56 -22.35
C MET A 1 -55.54 31.10 -22.48
N LYS A 2 -54.82 31.26 -21.36
CA LYS A 2 -53.42 31.72 -21.33
C LYS A 2 -52.56 30.53 -20.92
N THR A 3 -51.74 30.04 -21.84
CA THR A 3 -50.77 28.96 -21.61
C THR A 3 -49.63 29.50 -20.76
N ILE A 4 -49.50 28.99 -19.52
CA ILE A 4 -48.38 29.27 -18.63
C ILE A 4 -47.29 28.25 -18.98
N VAL A 5 -46.19 28.72 -19.57
CA VAL A 5 -44.98 27.92 -19.82
C VAL A 5 -44.15 27.96 -18.53
N ILE A 6 -44.24 26.93 -17.69
CA ILE A 6 -43.37 26.79 -16.52
C ILE A 6 -42.07 26.13 -16.99
N SER A 7 -41.05 26.94 -17.26
CA SER A 7 -39.67 26.47 -17.42
C SER A 7 -39.20 25.89 -16.09
N ILE A 8 -39.19 24.58 -15.97
CA ILE A 8 -38.57 23.87 -14.85
C ILE A 8 -37.05 23.95 -15.07
N ALA A 9 -36.42 24.90 -14.38
CA ALA A 9 -34.98 24.93 -14.24
C ALA A 9 -34.54 23.68 -13.45
N ILE A 10 -34.07 22.66 -14.18
CA ILE A 10 -33.44 21.48 -13.58
C ILE A 10 -32.08 21.95 -13.06
N PHE A 11 -32.05 22.35 -11.79
CA PHE A 11 -30.81 22.62 -11.06
C PHE A 11 -30.18 21.26 -10.72
N VAL A 12 -29.46 20.67 -11.68
CA VAL A 12 -28.60 19.51 -11.43
C VAL A 12 -27.45 20.01 -10.56
N ILE A 13 -27.64 19.97 -9.25
CA ILE A 13 -26.55 20.09 -8.29
C ILE A 13 -25.70 18.85 -8.50
N ALA A 14 -24.67 18.98 -9.35
CA ALA A 14 -23.60 18.01 -9.44
C ALA A 14 -23.01 17.91 -8.04
N LEU A 15 -23.33 16.81 -7.35
CA LEU A 15 -22.67 16.39 -6.13
C LEU A 15 -21.19 16.24 -6.47
N LEU A 16 -20.42 17.30 -6.22
CA LEU A 16 -18.97 17.26 -6.12
C LEU A 16 -18.68 16.38 -4.91
N THR A 17 -18.75 15.06 -5.11
CA THR A 17 -18.22 14.11 -4.16
C THR A 17 -16.72 14.35 -4.16
N PRO A 18 -16.13 14.76 -3.02
CA PRO A 18 -14.69 14.74 -2.92
C PRO A 18 -14.28 13.29 -3.12
N SER A 19 -13.62 13.01 -4.25
CA SER A 19 -12.97 11.72 -4.48
C SER A 19 -11.90 11.62 -3.41
N THR A 20 -12.22 10.90 -2.34
CA THR A 20 -11.19 10.40 -1.44
C THR A 20 -10.30 9.58 -2.33
N ALA A 21 -9.12 10.11 -2.65
CA ALA A 21 -8.10 9.40 -3.37
C ALA A 21 -7.71 8.19 -2.52
N GLN A 22 -8.46 7.10 -2.66
CA GLN A 22 -8.08 5.77 -2.24
C GLN A 22 -6.77 5.55 -3.01
N VAL A 23 -5.64 5.52 -2.32
CA VAL A 23 -4.36 5.17 -2.96
C VAL A 23 -4.55 3.77 -3.51
N GLU A 24 -4.82 3.68 -4.81
CA GLU A 24 -5.10 2.41 -5.46
C GLU A 24 -3.85 1.55 -5.34
N ILE A 25 -3.99 0.40 -4.68
CA ILE A 25 -2.88 -0.51 -4.46
C ILE A 25 -2.49 -1.08 -5.83
N PRO A 26 -1.20 -0.99 -6.24
CA PRO A 26 -0.75 -1.54 -7.51
C PRO A 26 -1.13 -3.00 -7.63
N LYS A 27 -1.59 -3.41 -8.82
CA LYS A 27 -2.10 -4.77 -9.04
C LYS A 27 -1.11 -5.85 -8.63
N CYS A 28 0.19 -5.60 -8.78
CA CYS A 28 1.22 -6.54 -8.38
C CYS A 28 1.32 -6.71 -6.84
N ILE A 29 1.13 -5.64 -6.07
CA ILE A 29 1.05 -5.69 -4.60
C ILE A 29 -0.24 -6.40 -4.17
N GLN A 30 -1.36 -6.12 -4.85
CA GLN A 30 -2.60 -6.82 -4.59
C GLN A 30 -2.46 -8.33 -4.86
N ASN A 31 -1.85 -8.72 -5.97
CA ASN A 31 -1.60 -10.13 -6.29
C ASN A 31 -0.67 -10.78 -5.25
N MET A 32 0.32 -10.05 -4.72
CA MET A 32 1.16 -10.53 -3.61
C MET A 32 0.31 -10.83 -2.37
N ILE A 33 -0.58 -9.91 -1.97
CA ILE A 33 -1.52 -10.09 -0.85
C ILE A 33 -2.42 -11.30 -1.09
N ASP A 34 -3.00 -11.42 -2.28
CA ASP A 34 -3.89 -12.53 -2.64
C ASP A 34 -3.17 -13.90 -2.51
N SER A 35 -1.89 -13.97 -2.91
CA SER A 35 -1.08 -15.20 -2.76
C SER A 35 -0.83 -15.58 -1.29
N MET A 36 -0.68 -14.58 -0.41
CA MET A 36 -0.49 -14.78 1.02
C MET A 36 -1.79 -15.23 1.70
N HIS A 37 -2.95 -14.74 1.22
CA HIS A 37 -4.26 -15.22 1.67
C HIS A 37 -4.53 -16.68 1.31
N ALA A 38 -4.03 -17.15 0.15
CA ALA A 38 -4.17 -18.54 -0.25
C ALA A 38 -3.33 -19.50 0.62
N THR A 39 -2.26 -19.02 1.25
CA THR A 39 -1.33 -19.83 2.04
C THR A 39 -0.93 -19.18 3.38
N PRO A 40 -1.86 -18.85 4.29
CA PRO A 40 -1.56 -17.99 5.45
C PRO A 40 -0.46 -18.53 6.37
N ARG A 41 -0.42 -19.85 6.57
CA ARG A 41 0.61 -20.52 7.39
C ARG A 41 2.01 -20.41 6.81
N TRP A 42 2.13 -20.36 5.49
CA TRP A 42 3.39 -20.35 4.74
C TRP A 42 3.64 -19.00 4.07
N SER A 43 2.91 -17.96 4.50
CA SER A 43 3.06 -16.62 3.96
C SER A 43 4.51 -16.15 4.12
N PRO A 44 5.16 -15.66 3.05
CA PRO A 44 6.51 -15.11 3.15
C PRO A 44 6.57 -13.84 4.01
N TYR A 45 5.45 -13.12 4.14
CA TYR A 45 5.37 -11.85 4.86
C TYR A 45 4.23 -11.83 5.89
N THR A 46 4.40 -11.01 6.94
CA THR A 46 3.42 -10.79 8.02
C THR A 46 2.69 -9.47 7.90
N SER A 47 3.26 -8.49 7.19
CA SER A 47 2.60 -7.23 6.85
C SER A 47 3.14 -6.65 5.55
N ILE A 48 2.34 -5.77 4.95
CA ILE A 48 2.77 -4.84 3.91
C ILE A 48 2.38 -3.43 4.35
N ASP A 49 3.37 -2.55 4.47
CA ASP A 49 3.20 -1.15 4.85
C ASP A 49 3.58 -0.24 3.67
N SER A 50 2.81 0.82 3.46
CA SER A 50 3.06 1.82 2.42
C SER A 50 3.86 3.00 2.98
N TYR A 51 4.86 3.44 2.22
CA TYR A 51 5.73 4.56 2.57
C TYR A 51 5.91 5.51 1.40
N VAL A 52 6.12 6.79 1.70
CA VAL A 52 6.83 7.70 0.80
C VAL A 52 8.31 7.64 1.14
N TYR A 53 9.12 7.14 0.22
CA TYR A 53 10.58 7.10 0.35
C TYR A 53 11.20 7.71 -0.91
N ARG A 54 12.09 8.70 -0.72
CA ARG A 54 12.71 9.48 -1.83
C ARG A 54 11.68 10.05 -2.82
N GLY A 55 10.54 10.54 -2.30
CA GLY A 55 9.46 11.12 -3.09
C GLY A 55 8.63 10.12 -3.89
N LYS A 56 8.85 8.81 -3.73
CA LYS A 56 8.11 7.74 -4.41
C LYS A 56 7.29 6.92 -3.44
N LEU A 57 6.14 6.44 -3.91
CA LEU A 57 5.34 5.44 -3.19
C LEU A 57 6.09 4.09 -3.23
N THR A 58 6.23 3.48 -2.05
CA THR A 58 6.98 2.24 -1.83
C THR A 58 6.26 1.35 -0.84
N TYR A 59 6.57 0.05 -0.87
CA TYR A 59 5.88 -0.97 -0.09
C TYR A 59 6.91 -1.82 0.66
N LEU A 60 6.92 -1.72 1.98
CA LEU A 60 7.78 -2.52 2.84
C LEU A 60 7.04 -3.80 3.22
N ALA A 61 7.61 -4.96 2.88
CA ALA A 61 7.06 -6.24 3.29
C ALA A 61 7.86 -6.78 4.50
N ALA A 62 7.19 -6.98 5.63
CA ALA A 62 7.80 -7.56 6.82
C ALA A 62 7.87 -9.09 6.67
N SER A 63 9.07 -9.65 6.71
CA SER A 63 9.27 -11.09 6.58
C SER A 63 8.68 -11.88 7.75
N SER A 64 8.12 -13.06 7.45
CA SER A 64 7.50 -13.94 8.44
C SER A 64 8.48 -14.74 9.30
N CYS A 65 9.77 -14.74 8.96
CA CYS A 65 10.78 -15.52 9.65
C CYS A 65 12.10 -14.75 9.82
N CYS A 66 12.81 -15.15 10.88
CA CYS A 66 13.70 -14.37 11.73
C CYS A 66 14.95 -13.82 11.04
N ASP A 67 15.49 -14.51 10.05
CA ASP A 67 16.73 -14.11 9.37
C ASP A 67 16.50 -13.61 7.95
N ARG A 68 15.23 -13.39 7.56
CA ARG A 68 14.90 -12.88 6.24
C ARG A 68 14.92 -11.36 6.25
N MET A 69 15.40 -10.81 5.15
CA MET A 69 15.34 -9.38 4.87
C MET A 69 13.89 -8.93 4.73
N ASN A 70 13.60 -7.69 5.11
CA ASN A 70 12.31 -7.03 4.84
C ASN A 70 12.43 -6.25 3.53
N PRO A 71 12.00 -6.79 2.38
CA PRO A 71 12.19 -6.11 1.10
C PRO A 71 11.30 -4.87 0.98
N LEU A 72 11.86 -3.85 0.35
CA LEU A 72 11.16 -2.64 -0.08
C LEU A 72 10.92 -2.71 -1.60
N PHE A 73 9.67 -2.57 -2.01
CA PHE A 73 9.26 -2.57 -3.41
C PHE A 73 8.83 -1.17 -3.88
N ASP A 74 9.00 -0.88 -5.17
CA ASP A 74 8.36 0.26 -5.80
C ASP A 74 6.92 -0.07 -6.26
N GLY A 75 6.26 0.89 -6.92
CA GLY A 75 4.89 0.71 -7.46
C GLY A 75 4.79 -0.30 -8.61
N GLU A 76 5.90 -0.75 -9.17
CA GLU A 76 5.97 -1.79 -10.21
C GLU A 76 6.37 -3.16 -9.63
N CYS A 77 6.46 -3.26 -8.30
CA CYS A 77 6.92 -4.43 -7.56
C CYS A 77 8.39 -4.84 -7.82
N ASN A 78 9.21 -3.90 -8.29
CA ASN A 78 10.66 -4.13 -8.31
C ASN A 78 11.22 -4.01 -6.90
N ARG A 79 12.04 -4.97 -6.49
CA ARG A 79 12.75 -4.88 -5.21
C ARG A 79 13.83 -3.80 -5.30
N ILE A 80 13.68 -2.74 -4.52
CA ILE A 80 14.64 -1.63 -4.41
C ILE A 80 15.82 -2.05 -3.52
N CYS A 81 15.51 -2.57 -2.33
CA CYS A 81 16.48 -2.90 -1.27
C CYS A 81 15.79 -3.68 -0.15
N ALA A 82 16.47 -3.88 0.98
CA ALA A 82 15.87 -4.23 2.26
C ALA A 82 16.45 -3.34 3.35
N PRO A 83 15.66 -2.40 3.92
CA PRO A 83 16.15 -1.48 4.96
C PRO A 83 16.27 -2.14 6.33
N SER A 84 15.71 -3.33 6.54
CA SER A 84 15.75 -4.07 7.82
C SER A 84 15.64 -5.58 7.61
N GLY A 85 15.67 -6.33 8.71
CA GLY A 85 15.67 -7.79 8.71
C GLY A 85 17.06 -8.36 8.43
N GLY A 86 17.13 -9.64 8.08
CA GLY A 86 18.40 -10.37 7.99
C GLY A 86 18.96 -10.74 9.37
N PHE A 87 20.01 -11.55 9.39
CA PHE A 87 20.58 -12.13 10.62
C PHE A 87 20.93 -11.10 11.70
N ILE A 88 21.41 -9.91 11.31
CA ILE A 88 21.77 -8.82 12.23
C ILE A 88 20.73 -7.67 12.24
N GLY A 89 19.61 -7.81 11.53
CA GLY A 89 18.51 -6.85 11.52
C GLY A 89 18.68 -5.59 10.66
N ILE A 90 19.85 -5.34 10.06
CA ILE A 90 20.14 -4.10 9.32
C ILE A 90 19.77 -4.15 7.82
N GLY A 91 19.17 -5.26 7.38
CA GLY A 91 18.80 -5.48 5.97
C GLY A 91 20.02 -5.68 5.07
N ASP A 92 19.94 -5.19 3.83
CA ASP A 92 20.98 -5.35 2.80
C ASP A 92 21.93 -4.14 2.66
N GLY A 93 21.77 -3.12 3.51
CA GLY A 93 22.65 -1.96 3.55
C GLY A 93 22.54 -1.00 2.36
N LYS A 94 21.56 -1.17 1.45
CA LYS A 94 21.37 -0.32 0.27
C LYS A 94 20.50 0.92 0.52
N CYS A 95 19.61 0.86 1.51
CA CYS A 95 18.68 1.94 1.89
C CYS A 95 18.92 2.38 3.34
N LYS A 96 20.14 2.86 3.63
CA LYS A 96 20.57 3.20 5.00
C LYS A 96 19.79 4.36 5.62
N ASP A 97 19.33 5.27 4.78
CA ASP A 97 18.53 6.46 5.13
C ASP A 97 17.03 6.16 5.28
N PHE A 98 16.58 4.93 5.05
CA PHE A 98 15.15 4.60 5.04
C PHE A 98 14.48 4.91 6.38
N GLY A 99 15.08 4.47 7.50
CA GLY A 99 14.51 4.69 8.83
C GLY A 99 14.41 6.17 9.24
N GLU A 100 15.20 7.05 8.62
CA GLU A 100 15.23 8.49 8.91
C GLU A 100 14.33 9.29 7.97
N THR A 101 14.22 8.86 6.71
CA THR A 101 13.62 9.68 5.63
C THR A 101 12.29 9.15 5.11
N ALA A 102 12.00 7.86 5.28
CA ALA A 102 10.75 7.28 4.83
C ALA A 102 9.59 7.72 5.72
N LYS A 103 8.47 8.09 5.09
CA LYS A 103 7.24 8.48 5.78
C LYS A 103 6.19 7.40 5.63
N LEU A 104 5.81 6.77 6.74
CA LEU A 104 4.72 5.80 6.76
C LEU A 104 3.42 6.48 6.34
N LEU A 105 2.75 5.93 5.33
CA LEU A 105 1.41 6.33 4.91
C LEU A 105 0.35 5.48 5.60
N GLY A 106 0.63 4.20 5.80
CA GLY A 106 -0.26 3.29 6.51
C GLY A 106 -0.02 1.84 6.18
N ASN A 107 -0.65 0.96 6.96
CA ASN A 107 -0.63 -0.46 6.72
C ASN A 107 -1.61 -0.82 5.58
N ILE A 108 -1.11 -1.54 4.58
CA ILE A 108 -1.91 -2.03 3.45
C ILE A 108 -2.51 -3.40 3.77
N TRP A 109 -1.76 -4.22 4.49
CA TRP A 109 -2.16 -5.57 4.86
C TRP A 109 -1.42 -6.06 6.11
N VAL A 110 -2.11 -6.85 6.93
CA VAL A 110 -1.52 -7.64 8.02
C VAL A 110 -2.03 -9.06 7.92
N ALA A 111 -1.14 -10.04 8.11
CA ALA A 111 -1.52 -11.43 8.23
C ALA A 111 -2.54 -11.62 9.36
N PRO A 112 -3.60 -12.43 9.16
CA PRO A 112 -4.53 -12.75 10.23
C PRO A 112 -3.78 -13.33 11.42
N ARG A 113 -4.04 -12.83 12.64
CA ARG A 113 -3.51 -13.46 13.86
C ARG A 113 -4.05 -14.89 13.92
N GLY A 114 -3.17 -15.87 13.95
CA GLY A 114 -3.55 -17.27 14.13
C GLY A 114 -4.37 -17.42 15.40
N LYS A 115 -5.56 -18.01 15.28
CA LYS A 115 -6.26 -18.58 16.44
C LYS A 115 -5.65 -19.91 16.82
#